data_AF-A0A1M3MGL6-F1
#
_entry.id   AF-A0A1M3MGL6-F1
#
_cell.length_a   1.000
_cell.length_b   1.000
_cell.length_c   1.000
_cell.angle_alpha   90.00
_cell.angle_beta   90.00
_cell.angle_gamma   90.00
#
_symmetry.space_group_name_H-M   'P 1'
#
loop_
_entity.id
_entity.type
_entity.pdbx_description
1 polymer ?
#
loop_
_entity_poly.entity_id
_entity_poly.type
_entity_poly.pdbx_seq_one_letter_code
_entity_poly.pdbx_strand_id
1 'polypeptide(L)'
;MRKLVLIAVASLYATGAMAADLGVSFNWGPTKKCFDPKSPPISVRNVPAGTKTLEITMIDRNAMGFNHGGGKVAYKGQGQLPYGAFRYKGPCPPDGTHYYKIIVTALDASGRKLASGSDTKPFTAK
;
A
#
# COMPACT_ATOMS: atom_id res chain seq x y z
N MET A 1 60.71 31.30 6.10
CA MET A 1 59.80 30.57 5.16
C MET A 1 58.72 29.89 6.00
N ARG A 2 57.52 30.47 6.09
CA ARG A 2 56.43 30.00 6.96
C ARG A 2 55.38 29.34 6.07
N LYS A 3 55.34 28.00 6.06
CA LYS A 3 54.36 27.22 5.28
C LYS A 3 53.01 27.30 5.99
N LEU A 4 52.04 27.97 5.38
CA LEU A 4 50.63 27.93 5.78
C LEU A 4 50.03 26.60 5.30
N VAL A 5 49.54 25.79 6.23
CA VAL A 5 48.76 24.58 5.95
C VAL A 5 47.28 24.98 5.97
N LEU A 6 46.63 24.93 4.81
CA LEU A 6 45.19 25.10 4.69
C LEU A 6 44.51 23.74 4.91
N ILE A 7 43.81 23.59 6.04
CA ILE A 7 42.93 22.45 6.29
C ILE A 7 41.56 22.80 5.69
N ALA A 8 41.21 22.17 4.57
CA ALA A 8 39.88 22.26 3.99
C ALA A 8 38.95 21.30 4.74
N VAL A 9 38.06 21.84 5.58
CA VAL A 9 36.98 21.07 6.22
C VAL A 9 35.86 20.90 5.21
N ALA A 10 35.76 19.72 4.61
CA ALA A 10 34.65 19.37 3.74
C ALA A 10 33.42 18.99 4.57
N SER A 11 32.48 19.92 4.71
CA SER A 11 31.18 19.67 5.34
C SER A 11 30.34 18.75 4.45
N LEU A 12 30.18 17.48 4.85
CA LEU A 12 29.23 16.55 4.24
C LEU A 12 27.80 16.99 4.56
N TYR A 13 27.13 17.62 3.60
CA TYR A 13 25.67 17.80 3.63
C TYR A 13 25.02 16.46 3.31
N ALA A 14 24.65 15.69 4.34
CA ALA A 14 23.75 14.55 4.17
C ALA A 14 22.36 15.09 3.83
N THR A 15 21.98 15.03 2.55
CA THR A 15 20.59 15.24 2.13
C THR A 15 19.77 14.05 2.64
N GLY A 16 19.04 14.25 3.73
CA GLY A 16 18.04 13.29 4.19
C GLY A 16 16.94 13.19 3.14
N ALA A 17 17.02 12.18 2.26
CA ALA A 17 15.90 11.82 1.42
C ALA A 17 14.75 11.41 2.34
N MET A 18 13.73 12.26 2.47
CA MET A 18 12.48 11.90 3.11
C MET A 18 11.93 10.71 2.34
N ALA A 19 11.90 9.53 2.96
CA ALA A 19 11.28 8.36 2.36
C ALA A 19 9.84 8.73 2.04
N ALA A 20 9.51 8.85 0.75
CA ALA A 20 8.14 9.13 0.35
C ALA A 20 7.24 7.99 0.83
N ASP A 21 6.11 8.34 1.47
CA ASP A 21 5.14 7.33 1.91
C ASP A 21 4.73 6.43 0.74
N LEU A 22 4.56 5.14 1.03
CA LEU A 22 4.04 4.16 0.08
C LEU A 22 2.68 4.66 -0.44
N GLY A 23 2.64 5.09 -1.71
CA GLY A 23 1.41 5.57 -2.31
C GLY A 23 0.53 4.39 -2.71
N VAL A 24 -0.73 4.41 -2.27
CA VAL A 24 -1.74 3.41 -2.58
C VAL A 24 -2.94 4.09 -3.22
N SER A 25 -3.48 3.50 -4.27
CA SER A 25 -4.71 3.94 -4.93
C SER A 25 -5.44 2.72 -5.46
N PHE A 26 -6.77 2.71 -5.39
CA PHE A 26 -7.56 1.69 -6.08
C PHE A 26 -8.86 2.25 -6.63
N ASN A 27 -9.44 1.55 -7.59
CA ASN A 27 -10.81 1.76 -8.04
C ASN A 27 -11.51 0.40 -8.09
N TRP A 28 -12.83 0.40 -7.99
CA TRP A 28 -13.59 -0.86 -8.04
C TRP A 28 -13.42 -1.60 -9.37
N GLY A 29 -13.21 -0.90 -10.48
CA GLY A 29 -12.98 -1.52 -11.79
C GLY A 29 -14.05 -2.58 -12.11
N PRO A 30 -13.67 -3.84 -12.38
CA PRO A 30 -14.62 -4.91 -12.72
C PRO A 30 -15.23 -5.62 -11.49
N THR A 31 -15.05 -5.09 -10.27
CA THR A 31 -15.58 -5.70 -9.03
C THR A 31 -17.10 -5.92 -9.15
N LYS A 32 -17.53 -7.17 -9.00
CA LYS A 32 -18.96 -7.49 -8.95
C LYS A 32 -19.55 -7.14 -7.59
N LYS A 33 -20.84 -6.86 -7.58
CA LYS A 33 -21.59 -6.70 -6.33
C LYS A 33 -21.54 -7.98 -5.50
N CYS A 34 -21.52 -7.77 -4.20
CA CYS A 34 -21.71 -8.78 -3.18
C CYS A 34 -20.75 -9.96 -3.22
N PHE A 35 -19.70 -9.82 -2.40
CA PHE A 35 -18.71 -10.88 -2.13
C PHE A 35 -18.00 -11.42 -3.37
N ASP A 36 -17.72 -10.57 -4.38
CA ASP A 36 -16.80 -10.95 -5.45
C ASP A 36 -15.50 -11.47 -4.82
N PRO A 37 -15.04 -12.68 -5.18
CA PRO A 37 -13.84 -13.26 -4.59
C PRO A 37 -12.54 -12.64 -5.15
N LYS A 38 -12.62 -11.79 -6.17
CA LYS A 38 -11.47 -11.17 -6.83
C LYS A 38 -11.25 -9.76 -6.28
N SER A 39 -10.09 -9.53 -5.68
CA SER A 39 -9.67 -8.21 -5.19
C SER A 39 -9.67 -7.15 -6.30
N PRO A 40 -10.02 -5.88 -6.01
CA PRO A 40 -9.93 -4.82 -7.00
C PRO A 40 -8.47 -4.60 -7.46
N PRO A 41 -8.24 -4.02 -8.65
CA PRO A 41 -6.91 -3.57 -9.04
C PRO A 41 -6.40 -2.48 -8.08
N ILE A 42 -5.14 -2.58 -7.67
CA ILE A 42 -4.51 -1.62 -6.74
C ILE A 42 -3.23 -1.10 -7.39
N SER A 43 -3.08 0.22 -7.45
CA SER A 43 -1.83 0.86 -7.85
C SER A 43 -0.97 1.18 -6.63
N VAL A 44 0.32 0.91 -6.74
CA VAL A 44 1.32 1.23 -5.73
C VAL A 44 2.45 2.08 -6.33
N ARG A 45 2.89 3.10 -5.60
CA ARG A 45 4.02 3.96 -5.99
C ARG A 45 4.91 4.22 -4.78
N ASN A 46 6.15 4.65 -5.02
CA ASN A 46 7.13 4.91 -3.96
C ASN A 46 7.32 3.69 -3.03
N VAL A 47 7.32 2.48 -3.60
CA VAL A 47 7.54 1.26 -2.82
C VAL A 47 9.00 1.24 -2.34
N PRO A 48 9.27 1.12 -1.02
CA PRO A 48 10.62 1.20 -0.50
C PRO A 48 11.56 0.13 -1.10
N ALA A 49 12.81 0.50 -1.30
CA ALA A 49 13.86 -0.46 -1.64
C ALA A 49 13.93 -1.58 -0.59
N GLY A 50 14.20 -2.80 -1.04
CA GLY A 50 14.22 -3.99 -0.18
C GLY A 50 12.86 -4.64 0.05
N THR A 51 11.75 -4.05 -0.41
CA THR A 51 10.43 -4.69 -0.37
C THR A 51 10.45 -6.00 -1.16
N LYS A 52 9.95 -7.07 -0.53
CA LYS A 52 9.77 -8.41 -1.14
C LYS A 52 8.31 -8.82 -1.16
N THR A 53 7.50 -8.29 -0.27
CA THR A 53 6.09 -8.65 -0.14
C THR A 53 5.25 -7.42 0.11
N LEU A 54 4.09 -7.37 -0.53
CA LEU A 54 3.02 -6.44 -0.20
C LEU A 54 1.96 -7.23 0.57
N GLU A 55 1.69 -6.83 1.80
CA GLU A 55 0.57 -7.35 2.60
C GLU A 55 -0.61 -6.39 2.47
N ILE A 56 -1.77 -6.93 2.08
CA ILE A 56 -2.97 -6.15 1.79
C ILE A 56 -4.07 -6.55 2.76
N THR A 57 -4.72 -5.55 3.35
CA THR A 57 -5.89 -5.71 4.22
C THR A 57 -6.98 -4.75 3.76
N MET A 58 -8.24 -5.15 3.89
CA MET A 58 -9.40 -4.29 3.67
C MET A 58 -10.19 -4.15 4.96
N ILE A 59 -10.53 -2.92 5.34
CA ILE A 59 -11.40 -2.60 6.46
C ILE A 59 -12.66 -1.94 5.91
N ASP A 60 -13.81 -2.48 6.27
CA ASP A 60 -15.08 -1.75 6.16
C ASP A 60 -15.24 -0.85 7.38
N ARG A 61 -15.22 0.46 7.17
CA ARG A 61 -15.33 1.44 8.26
C ARG A 61 -16.74 1.49 8.86
N ASN A 62 -17.73 0.95 8.16
CA ASN A 62 -19.11 0.85 8.62
C ASN A 62 -19.40 -0.51 9.27
N ALA A 63 -18.56 -1.53 9.01
CA ALA A 63 -18.70 -2.86 9.59
C ALA A 63 -17.33 -3.45 9.98
N MET A 64 -16.68 -2.86 11.00
CA MET A 64 -15.29 -3.19 11.37
C MET A 64 -15.04 -4.66 11.74
N GLY A 65 -16.09 -5.39 12.15
CA GLY A 65 -16.00 -6.81 12.49
C GLY A 65 -16.06 -7.76 11.29
N PHE A 66 -16.42 -7.28 10.09
CA PHE A 66 -16.52 -8.13 8.91
C PHE A 66 -15.14 -8.35 8.28
N ASN A 67 -14.73 -9.62 8.20
CA ASN A 67 -13.48 -9.99 7.55
C ASN A 67 -13.63 -10.04 6.02
N HIS A 68 -13.24 -8.95 5.35
CA HIS A 68 -13.18 -8.85 3.90
C HIS A 68 -12.01 -9.63 3.26
N GLY A 69 -11.18 -10.28 4.06
CA GLY A 69 -9.98 -10.96 3.60
C GLY A 69 -8.83 -9.99 3.39
N GLY A 70 -7.98 -10.30 2.41
CA GLY A 70 -6.65 -9.75 2.27
C GLY A 70 -5.66 -10.83 1.90
N GLY A 71 -4.39 -10.47 1.85
CA GLY A 71 -3.34 -11.45 1.57
C GLY A 71 -1.99 -10.83 1.31
N LYS A 72 -1.02 -11.70 1.01
CA LYS A 72 0.34 -11.32 0.66
C LYS A 72 0.57 -11.57 -0.82
N VAL A 73 1.16 -10.59 -1.50
CA VAL A 73 1.56 -10.70 -2.90
C VAL A 73 3.05 -10.42 -3.01
N ALA A 74 3.76 -11.22 -3.80
CA ALA A 74 5.18 -10.99 -4.06
C ALA A 74 5.39 -9.63 -4.76
N TYR A 75 6.37 -8.87 -4.30
CA TYR A 75 6.79 -7.63 -4.94
C TYR A 75 7.98 -7.90 -5.86
N LYS A 76 7.78 -7.72 -7.16
CA LYS A 76 8.76 -7.91 -8.24
C LYS A 76 9.07 -6.59 -8.96
N GLY A 77 8.75 -5.45 -8.34
CA GLY A 77 8.89 -4.13 -8.96
C GLY A 77 7.64 -3.64 -9.70
N GLN A 78 6.52 -4.37 -9.68
CA GLN A 78 5.30 -3.94 -10.34
C GLN A 78 4.69 -2.67 -9.70
N GLY A 79 4.15 -1.77 -10.52
CA GLY A 79 3.38 -0.60 -10.05
C GLY A 79 1.90 -0.88 -9.80
N GLN A 80 1.42 -2.08 -10.14
CA GLN A 80 0.01 -2.44 -10.04
C GLN A 80 -0.16 -3.91 -9.64
N LEU A 81 -1.13 -4.16 -8.76
CA LEU A 81 -1.69 -5.47 -8.48
C LEU A 81 -2.94 -5.66 -9.37
N PRO A 82 -3.01 -6.75 -10.16
CA PRO A 82 -4.13 -6.99 -11.05
C PRO A 82 -5.41 -7.35 -10.28
N TYR A 83 -6.53 -7.36 -11.00
CA TYR A 83 -7.80 -7.87 -10.50
C TYR A 83 -7.66 -9.33 -10.03
N GLY A 84 -8.10 -9.64 -8.81
CA GLY A 84 -7.98 -10.98 -8.24
C GLY A 84 -6.57 -11.37 -7.77
N ALA A 85 -5.70 -10.41 -7.48
CA ALA A 85 -4.34 -10.67 -7.01
C ALA A 85 -4.26 -11.38 -5.64
N PHE A 86 -5.31 -11.34 -4.82
CA PHE A 86 -5.34 -12.00 -3.50
C PHE A 86 -6.76 -12.42 -3.09
N ARG A 87 -6.86 -13.26 -2.05
CA ARG A 87 -8.13 -13.74 -1.49
C ARG A 87 -8.93 -12.60 -0.90
N TYR A 88 -10.21 -12.54 -1.22
CA TYR A 88 -11.01 -11.36 -1.00
C TYR A 88 -12.49 -11.71 -0.82
N LYS A 89 -13.23 -10.88 -0.08
CA LYS A 89 -14.68 -10.82 -0.10
C LYS A 89 -15.09 -9.39 -0.42
N GLY A 90 -15.60 -9.18 -1.64
CA GLY A 90 -16.03 -7.87 -2.11
C GLY A 90 -17.12 -7.21 -1.27
N PRO A 91 -17.30 -5.88 -1.44
CA PRO A 91 -18.28 -5.12 -0.71
C PRO A 91 -19.69 -5.66 -0.96
N CYS A 92 -20.46 -5.80 0.10
CA CYS A 92 -21.89 -6.12 0.08
C CYS A 92 -22.57 -5.33 1.21
N PRO A 93 -22.58 -3.99 1.14
CA PRO A 93 -23.28 -3.20 2.15
C PRO A 93 -24.77 -3.60 2.15
N PRO A 94 -25.38 -3.86 3.32
CA PRO A 94 -26.79 -4.24 3.41
C PRO A 94 -27.71 -3.11 2.95
N ASP A 95 -27.36 -1.87 3.27
CA ASP A 95 -28.03 -0.64 2.86
C ASP A 95 -27.02 0.52 2.72
N GLY A 96 -27.48 1.64 2.14
CA GLY A 96 -26.72 2.88 2.08
C GLY A 96 -25.35 2.75 1.40
N THR A 97 -24.37 3.51 1.88
CA THR A 97 -22.99 3.51 1.36
C THR A 97 -22.02 3.19 2.48
N HIS A 98 -21.19 2.17 2.25
CA HIS A 98 -20.08 1.83 3.14
C HIS A 98 -18.76 2.37 2.58
N TYR A 99 -17.80 2.65 3.46
CA TYR A 99 -16.48 3.16 3.12
C TYR A 99 -15.41 2.13 3.42
N TYR A 100 -14.74 1.70 2.36
CA TYR A 100 -13.79 0.60 2.43
C TYR A 100 -12.37 1.12 2.28
N LYS A 101 -11.54 0.87 3.30
CA LYS A 101 -10.14 1.26 3.35
C LYS A 101 -9.27 0.06 2.99
N ILE A 102 -8.53 0.17 1.88
CA ILE A 102 -7.48 -0.77 1.54
C ILE A 102 -6.16 -0.25 2.11
N ILE A 103 -5.47 -1.09 2.88
CA ILE A 103 -4.15 -0.82 3.44
C ILE A 103 -3.17 -1.76 2.75
N VAL A 104 -2.06 -1.21 2.27
CA VAL A 104 -0.92 -1.98 1.75
C VAL A 104 0.26 -1.73 2.66
N THR A 105 0.89 -2.80 3.13
CA THR A 105 2.12 -2.77 3.92
C THR A 105 3.25 -3.40 3.11
N ALA A 106 4.34 -2.65 2.90
CA ALA A 106 5.54 -3.14 2.27
C ALA A 106 6.43 -3.85 3.31
N LEU A 107 6.78 -5.11 3.05
CA LEU A 107 7.58 -5.95 3.93
C LEU A 107 8.89 -6.36 3.26
N ASP A 108 9.98 -6.42 4.02
CA ASP A 108 11.26 -6.98 3.57
C ASP A 108 11.27 -8.52 3.58
N ALA A 109 12.42 -9.13 3.26
CA ALA A 109 12.59 -10.58 3.22
C ALA A 109 12.38 -11.27 4.58
N SER A 110 12.58 -10.57 5.69
CA SER A 110 12.34 -11.08 7.05
C SER A 110 10.88 -10.91 7.51
N GLY A 111 10.05 -10.25 6.69
CA GLY A 111 8.68 -9.88 7.04
C GLY A 111 8.57 -8.58 7.85
N ARG A 112 9.66 -7.83 8.02
CA ARG A 112 9.64 -6.55 8.72
C ARG A 112 9.02 -5.47 7.84
N LYS A 113 8.15 -4.66 8.44
CA LYS A 113 7.52 -3.50 7.80
C LYS A 113 8.56 -2.44 7.43
N LEU A 114 8.53 -2.02 6.17
CA LEU A 114 9.31 -0.92 5.63
C LEU A 114 8.46 0.36 5.48
N ALA A 115 7.22 0.22 5.01
CA ALA A 115 6.26 1.32 4.89
C ALA A 115 4.83 0.79 4.84
N SER A 116 3.83 1.67 4.96
CA SER A 116 2.45 1.37 4.62
C SER A 116 1.76 2.57 3.99
N GLY A 117 0.78 2.31 3.13
CA GLY A 117 -0.13 3.30 2.60
C GLY A 117 -1.56 2.80 2.59
N SER A 118 -2.50 3.69 2.31
CA SER A 118 -3.91 3.29 2.18
C SER A 118 -4.68 4.24 1.28
N ASP A 119 -5.77 3.74 0.72
CA ASP A 119 -6.80 4.53 0.05
C ASP A 119 -8.17 4.06 0.54
N THR A 120 -9.18 4.92 0.46
CA THR A 120 -10.56 4.62 0.86
C THR A 120 -11.52 4.96 -0.27
N LYS A 121 -12.42 4.02 -0.61
CA LYS A 121 -13.47 4.24 -1.61
C LYS A 121 -14.85 3.89 -1.06
N PRO A 122 -15.89 4.66 -1.43
CA PRO A 122 -17.27 4.31 -1.13
C PRO A 122 -17.75 3.16 -2.04
N PHE A 123 -18.63 2.30 -1.54
CA PHE A 123 -19.45 1.39 -2.35
C PHE A 123 -20.88 1.43 -1.84
N THR A 124 -21.83 1.68 -2.73
CA THR A 124 -23.25 1.88 -2.40
C THR A 124 -24.03 0.59 -2.64
N ALA A 125 -24.89 0.24 -1.68
CA ALA A 125 -25.95 -0.73 -1.84
C ALA A 125 -26.88 -0.21 -2.95
N LYS A 126 -26.84 -0.87 -4.10
CA LYS A 126 -27.78 -0.62 -5.21
C LYS A 126 -28.81 -1.72 -5.19
#